data_AF-A0A848XZ23-F1
#
_entry.id   AF-A0A848XZ23-F1
#
_cell.length_a   1.000
_cell.length_b   1.000
_cell.length_c   1.000
_cell.angle_alpha   90.00
_cell.angle_beta   90.00
_cell.angle_gamma   90.00
#
_symmetry.space_group_name_H-M   'P 1'
#
loop_
_entity.id
_entity.type
_entity.pdbx_description
1 polymer ?
#
loop_
_entity_poly.entity_id
_entity_poly.type
_entity_poly.pdbx_seq_one_letter_code
_entity_poly.pdbx_strand_id
1 'polypeptide(L)'
;AAEHAGRFQAFDWTPEHRDVLVHGHCHQKALSTMNASRSVFEACGFAFYETGAGCCGLAGSFGYEAEHLAVSLAMAEERLAPAVRAAPEATVVAAGTSCRHQIEHVTSRTALHPAEVLAAALMAR
;
A
#
# COMPACT_ATOMS: atom_id res chain seq x y z
N ALA A 1 -13.26 19.55 -0.24
CA ALA A 1 -12.68 18.93 -1.44
C ALA A 1 -12.09 19.95 -2.43
N ALA A 2 -12.69 21.13 -2.63
CA ALA A 2 -12.22 22.12 -3.62
C ALA A 2 -10.85 22.78 -3.31
N GLU A 3 -10.47 22.91 -2.04
CA GLU A 3 -9.27 23.66 -1.62
C GLU A 3 -7.94 23.10 -2.14
N HIS A 4 -7.90 21.83 -2.57
CA HIS A 4 -6.69 21.15 -3.03
C HIS A 4 -6.78 20.68 -4.48
N ALA A 5 -7.85 21.04 -5.20
CA ALA A 5 -8.03 20.65 -6.61
C ALA A 5 -6.93 21.29 -7.48
N GLY A 6 -6.42 20.55 -8.47
CA GLY A 6 -5.40 21.08 -9.39
C GLY A 6 -3.95 20.92 -8.91
N ARG A 7 -3.69 20.76 -7.61
CA ARG A 7 -2.31 20.82 -7.06
C ARG A 7 -1.43 19.67 -7.55
N PHE A 8 -1.98 18.48 -7.71
CA PHE A 8 -1.24 17.34 -8.25
C PHE A 8 -1.13 17.37 -9.76
N GLN A 9 -2.12 17.93 -10.48
CA GLN A 9 -2.05 18.05 -11.95
C GLN A 9 -1.05 19.11 -12.45
N ALA A 10 -0.46 19.90 -11.56
CA ALA A 10 0.55 20.90 -11.91
C ALA A 10 1.93 20.31 -12.23
N PHE A 11 2.12 19.01 -12.06
CA PHE A 11 3.39 18.32 -12.31
C PHE A 11 3.24 17.30 -13.44
N ASP A 12 4.32 17.13 -14.21
CA ASP A 12 4.42 16.08 -15.22
C ASP A 12 4.80 14.76 -14.55
N TRP A 13 3.79 13.96 -14.21
CA TRP A 13 4.00 12.62 -13.64
C TRP A 13 4.27 11.60 -14.73
N THR A 14 5.33 10.82 -14.54
CA THR A 14 5.81 9.81 -15.49
C THR A 14 6.01 8.46 -14.78
N PRO A 15 4.93 7.83 -14.29
CA PRO A 15 5.02 6.53 -13.62
C PRO A 15 5.51 5.46 -14.60
N GLU A 16 6.64 4.83 -14.28
CA GLU A 16 7.19 3.70 -15.05
C GLU A 16 6.23 2.50 -15.05
N HIS A 17 5.66 2.20 -13.88
CA HIS A 17 4.60 1.22 -13.69
C HIS A 17 3.34 1.89 -13.17
N ARG A 18 2.23 1.74 -13.92
CA ARG A 18 0.98 2.45 -13.61
C ARG A 18 0.15 1.76 -12.53
N ASP A 19 0.21 0.43 -12.44
CA ASP A 19 -0.63 -0.32 -11.51
C ASP A 19 -0.01 -0.33 -10.11
N VAL A 20 -0.75 0.22 -9.15
CA VAL A 20 -0.38 0.20 -7.72
C VAL A 20 -1.38 -0.63 -6.93
N LEU A 21 -0.90 -1.67 -6.27
CA LEU A 21 -1.67 -2.46 -5.32
C LEU A 21 -1.40 -1.94 -3.90
N VAL A 22 -2.40 -1.26 -3.33
CA VAL A 22 -2.25 -0.52 -2.08
C VAL A 22 -2.87 -1.28 -0.91
N HIS A 23 -2.08 -1.46 0.15
CA HIS A 23 -2.56 -1.88 1.45
C HIS A 23 -2.78 -0.66 2.35
N GLY A 24 -4.05 -0.30 2.56
CA GLY A 24 -4.42 0.74 3.52
C GLY A 24 -4.13 0.30 4.95
N HIS A 25 -3.43 1.14 5.71
CA HIS A 25 -3.09 0.85 7.11
C HIS A 25 -4.37 0.69 7.95
N CYS A 26 -4.40 -0.28 8.88
CA CYS A 26 -5.58 -0.53 9.72
C CYS A 26 -6.01 0.71 10.51
N HIS A 27 -5.06 1.49 11.06
CA HIS A 27 -5.38 2.76 11.74
C HIS A 27 -6.01 3.80 10.80
N GLN A 28 -5.56 3.91 9.55
CA GLN A 28 -6.17 4.83 8.58
C GLN A 28 -7.61 4.41 8.28
N LYS A 29 -7.84 3.12 8.02
CA LYS A 29 -9.17 2.60 7.69
C LYS A 29 -10.15 2.62 8.88
N ALA A 30 -9.64 2.58 10.10
CA ALA A 30 -10.46 2.74 11.31
C ALA A 30 -10.93 4.19 11.51
N LEU A 31 -10.13 5.16 11.08
CA LEU A 31 -10.41 6.59 11.25
C LEU A 31 -11.03 7.26 10.02
N SER A 32 -10.84 6.68 8.83
CA SER A 32 -11.21 7.28 7.55
C SER A 32 -11.30 6.24 6.43
N THR A 33 -11.43 6.72 5.20
CA THR A 33 -11.46 5.90 3.98
C THR A 33 -10.12 5.94 3.25
N MET A 34 -9.97 5.11 2.21
CA MET A 34 -8.83 5.17 1.28
C MET A 34 -9.05 6.17 0.13
N ASN A 35 -10.19 6.88 0.10
CA ASN A 35 -10.57 7.72 -1.05
C ASN A 35 -9.56 8.83 -1.32
N ALA A 36 -9.02 9.47 -0.29
CA ALA A 36 -8.01 10.52 -0.48
C ALA A 36 -6.72 9.94 -1.07
N SER A 37 -6.26 8.79 -0.58
CA SER A 37 -5.08 8.10 -1.13
C SER A 37 -5.31 7.70 -2.60
N ARG A 38 -6.49 7.15 -2.92
CA ARG A 38 -6.90 6.83 -4.29
C ARG A 38 -6.84 8.06 -5.19
N SER A 39 -7.49 9.16 -4.80
CA SER A 39 -7.53 10.38 -5.60
C SER A 39 -6.16 10.98 -5.86
N VAL A 40 -5.22 10.89 -4.92
CA VAL A 40 -3.84 11.33 -5.13
C VAL A 40 -3.14 10.47 -6.18
N PHE A 41 -3.16 9.14 -6.04
CA PHE A 41 -2.53 8.23 -7.00
C PHE A 41 -3.13 8.39 -8.41
N GLU A 42 -4.46 8.46 -8.52
CA GLU A 42 -5.15 8.64 -9.79
C GLU A 42 -4.83 10.01 -10.44
N ALA A 43 -4.74 11.08 -9.63
CA ALA A 43 -4.31 12.40 -10.13
C ALA A 43 -2.85 12.43 -10.61
N CYS A 44 -2.02 11.51 -10.11
CA CYS A 44 -0.63 11.32 -10.52
C CYS A 44 -0.46 10.27 -11.65
N GLY A 45 -1.56 9.81 -12.27
CA GLY A 45 -1.52 8.93 -13.45
C GLY A 45 -1.47 7.41 -13.18
N PHE A 46 -1.52 7.00 -11.91
CA PHE A 46 -1.54 5.60 -11.50
C PHE A 46 -2.96 5.00 -11.54
N ALA A 47 -3.03 3.68 -11.77
CA ALA A 47 -4.23 2.88 -11.57
C ALA A 47 -4.21 2.27 -10.15
N PHE A 48 -5.17 2.65 -9.31
CA PHE A 48 -5.17 2.30 -7.89
C PHE A 48 -6.07 1.10 -7.59
N TYR A 49 -5.46 0.04 -7.05
CA TYR A 49 -6.13 -1.17 -6.59
C TYR A 49 -5.92 -1.36 -5.10
N GLU A 50 -6.94 -1.79 -4.36
CA GLU A 50 -6.79 -2.09 -2.94
C GLU A 50 -6.65 -3.59 -2.72
N THR A 51 -5.79 -3.98 -1.77
CA THR A 51 -5.66 -5.39 -1.36
C THR A 51 -6.95 -6.00 -0.78
N GLY A 52 -7.89 -5.17 -0.32
CA GLY A 52 -9.13 -5.62 0.35
C GLY A 52 -8.90 -6.28 1.72
N ALA A 53 -7.66 -6.33 2.21
CA ALA A 53 -7.29 -6.88 3.50
C ALA A 53 -7.59 -5.91 4.65
N GLY A 54 -7.91 -6.44 5.83
CA GLY A 54 -8.17 -5.66 7.06
C GLY A 54 -6.89 -5.16 7.74
N CYS A 55 -6.29 -5.97 8.59
CA CYS A 55 -4.96 -5.72 9.16
C CYS A 55 -3.91 -6.58 8.45
N CYS A 56 -2.65 -6.18 8.47
CA CYS A 56 -1.57 -7.02 7.94
C CYS A 56 -1.19 -8.18 8.88
N GLY A 57 -1.45 -8.07 10.19
CA GLY A 57 -1.05 -9.08 11.19
C GLY A 57 0.11 -8.64 12.09
N LEU A 58 0.87 -7.59 11.72
CA LEU A 58 1.98 -7.03 12.50
C LEU A 58 1.60 -5.73 13.23
N ALA A 59 0.60 -5.76 14.11
CA ALA A 59 0.28 -4.60 14.95
C ALA A 59 1.37 -4.36 16.02
N GLY A 60 2.42 -3.58 15.67
CA GLY A 60 3.56 -3.34 16.58
C GLY A 60 4.42 -4.58 16.77
N SER A 61 4.70 -4.96 18.03
CA SER A 61 5.44 -6.19 18.38
C SER A 61 4.61 -7.46 18.23
N PHE A 62 3.29 -7.35 18.10
CA PHE A 62 2.36 -8.50 18.16
C PHE A 62 2.80 -9.66 17.28
N GLY A 63 3.04 -9.43 15.98
CA GLY A 63 3.44 -10.50 15.07
C GLY A 63 4.91 -10.97 15.19
N TYR A 64 5.71 -10.35 16.06
CA TYR A 64 7.07 -10.79 16.39
C TYR A 64 7.12 -11.68 17.63
N GLU A 65 6.06 -11.68 18.44
CA GLU A 65 5.94 -12.56 19.62
C GLU A 65 5.63 -13.99 19.17
N ALA A 66 6.37 -14.97 19.70
CA ALA A 66 6.31 -16.36 19.24
C ALA A 66 4.90 -16.95 19.40
N GLU A 67 4.19 -16.52 20.45
CA GLU A 67 2.83 -16.92 20.79
C GLU A 67 1.80 -16.42 19.77
N HIS A 68 2.11 -15.33 19.06
CA HIS A 68 1.21 -14.64 18.15
C HIS A 68 1.55 -14.84 16.67
N LEU A 69 2.69 -15.47 16.37
CA LEU A 69 3.15 -15.70 14.99
C LEU A 69 2.10 -16.41 14.13
N ALA A 70 1.50 -17.48 14.63
CA ALA A 70 0.50 -18.24 13.88
C ALA A 70 -0.73 -17.39 13.52
N VAL A 71 -1.19 -16.54 14.45
CA VAL A 71 -2.32 -15.63 14.22
C VAL A 71 -1.94 -14.53 13.23
N SER A 72 -0.76 -13.93 13.40
CA SER A 72 -0.22 -12.91 12.47
C SER A 72 -0.17 -13.44 11.03
N LEU A 73 0.36 -14.64 10.83
CA LEU A 73 0.44 -15.28 9.50
C LEU A 73 -0.95 -15.59 8.94
N ALA A 74 -1.86 -16.12 9.75
CA ALA A 74 -3.23 -16.41 9.32
C ALA A 74 -3.97 -15.14 8.86
N MET A 75 -3.81 -14.03 9.56
CA MET A 75 -4.38 -12.73 9.16
C MET A 75 -3.82 -12.23 7.82
N ALA A 76 -2.50 -12.37 7.62
CA ALA A 76 -1.88 -11.97 6.37
C ALA A 76 -2.34 -12.84 5.19
N GLU A 77 -2.47 -14.15 5.42
CA GLU A 77 -2.90 -15.13 4.42
C GLU A 77 -4.39 -15.07 4.09
N GLU A 78 -5.22 -14.43 4.91
CA GLU A 78 -6.66 -14.29 4.64
C GLU A 78 -6.93 -13.55 3.33
N ARG A 79 -6.26 -12.41 3.11
CA ARG A 79 -6.48 -11.54 1.94
C ARG A 79 -5.24 -10.82 1.44
N LEU A 80 -4.34 -10.40 2.34
CA LEU A 80 -3.20 -9.56 1.97
C LEU A 80 -2.23 -10.32 1.05
N ALA A 81 -1.75 -11.47 1.50
CA ALA A 81 -0.78 -12.26 0.76
C ALA A 81 -1.34 -12.79 -0.57
N PRO A 82 -2.59 -13.31 -0.63
CA PRO A 82 -3.24 -13.68 -1.89
C PRO A 82 -3.34 -12.51 -2.88
N ALA A 83 -3.75 -11.32 -2.44
CA ALA A 83 -3.88 -10.15 -3.31
C ALA A 83 -2.53 -9.74 -3.92
N VAL A 84 -1.47 -9.76 -3.12
CA VAL A 84 -0.11 -9.43 -3.57
C VAL A 84 0.42 -10.47 -4.57
N ARG A 85 0.19 -11.77 -4.32
CA ARG A 85 0.60 -12.83 -5.24
C ARG A 85 -0.19 -12.83 -6.56
N ALA A 86 -1.45 -12.41 -6.52
CA ALA A 86 -2.30 -12.29 -7.71
C ALA A 86 -1.96 -11.08 -8.60
N ALA A 87 -1.12 -10.15 -8.13
CA ALA A 87 -0.69 -8.97 -8.87
C ALA A 87 0.85 -8.94 -9.02
N PRO A 88 1.45 -9.86 -9.81
CA PRO A 88 2.90 -9.98 -9.94
C PRO A 88 3.55 -8.70 -10.50
N GLU A 89 2.87 -8.02 -11.44
CA GLU A 89 3.40 -6.83 -12.12
C GLU A 89 3.07 -5.50 -11.42
N ALA A 90 2.17 -5.51 -10.44
CA ALA A 90 1.78 -4.28 -9.75
C ALA A 90 2.84 -3.86 -8.73
N THR A 91 3.05 -2.55 -8.60
CA THR A 91 3.84 -1.99 -7.50
C THR A 91 3.05 -2.14 -6.21
N VAL A 92 3.59 -2.86 -5.22
CA VAL A 92 2.93 -3.04 -3.92
C VAL A 92 3.23 -1.83 -3.04
N VAL A 93 2.20 -1.23 -2.43
CA VAL A 93 2.34 0.02 -1.67
C VAL A 93 1.75 -0.11 -0.28
N ALA A 94 2.51 0.26 0.75
CA ALA A 94 2.02 0.34 2.13
C ALA A 94 2.74 1.42 2.94
N ALA A 95 1.96 2.29 3.60
CA ALA A 95 2.52 3.39 4.40
C ALA A 95 3.18 2.90 5.71
N GLY A 96 2.63 1.87 6.35
CA GLY A 96 3.16 1.36 7.62
C GLY A 96 4.39 0.46 7.43
N THR A 97 5.45 0.71 8.20
CA THR A 97 6.67 -0.12 8.22
C THR A 97 6.36 -1.58 8.53
N SER A 98 5.55 -1.84 9.57
CA SER A 98 5.11 -3.20 9.91
C SER A 98 4.33 -3.88 8.79
N CYS A 99 3.52 -3.13 8.04
CA CYS A 99 2.80 -3.67 6.88
C CYS A 99 3.77 -4.08 5.77
N ARG A 100 4.79 -3.25 5.47
CA ARG A 100 5.82 -3.57 4.48
C ARG A 100 6.62 -4.81 4.87
N HIS A 101 7.05 -4.91 6.15
CA HIS A 101 7.73 -6.11 6.66
C HIS A 101 6.86 -7.37 6.58
N GLN A 102 5.55 -7.28 6.89
CA GLN A 102 4.69 -8.45 6.76
C GLN A 102 4.59 -8.91 5.32
N ILE A 103 4.37 -7.98 4.39
CA ILE A 103 4.24 -8.28 2.96
C ILE A 103 5.50 -8.99 2.47
N GLU A 104 6.67 -8.47 2.83
CA GLU A 104 7.95 -9.10 2.52
C GLU A 104 8.07 -10.49 3.12
N HIS A 105 7.72 -10.66 4.41
CA HIS A 105 7.77 -11.96 5.10
C HIS A 105 6.91 -13.01 4.38
N VAL A 106 5.65 -12.70 4.05
CA VAL A 106 4.68 -13.70 3.58
C VAL A 106 4.62 -13.86 2.06
N THR A 107 5.22 -12.94 1.30
CA THR A 107 5.18 -12.99 -0.17
C THR A 107 6.53 -12.82 -0.86
N SER A 108 7.58 -12.47 -0.12
CA SER A 108 8.90 -12.08 -0.67
C SER A 108 8.86 -10.88 -1.63
N ARG A 109 7.73 -10.16 -1.71
CA ARG A 109 7.60 -8.92 -2.47
C ARG A 109 7.96 -7.74 -1.59
N THR A 110 8.77 -6.82 -2.11
CA THR A 110 9.04 -5.54 -1.47
C THR A 110 7.88 -4.58 -1.73
N ALA A 111 7.23 -4.12 -0.66
CA ALA A 111 6.28 -3.02 -0.73
C ALA A 111 7.01 -1.68 -0.56
N LEU A 112 6.58 -0.64 -1.25
CA LEU A 112 7.14 0.71 -1.16
C LEU A 112 6.23 1.63 -0.32
N HIS A 113 6.82 2.65 0.31
CA HIS A 113 6.04 3.73 0.91
C HIS A 113 5.39 4.58 -0.20
N PRO A 114 4.15 5.08 -0.03
CA PRO A 114 3.50 5.92 -1.04
C PRO A 114 4.34 7.11 -1.51
N ALA A 115 5.09 7.74 -0.60
CA ALA A 115 5.98 8.85 -0.94
C ALA A 115 7.13 8.44 -1.87
N GLU A 116 7.66 7.22 -1.76
CA GLU A 116 8.73 6.72 -2.64
C GLU A 116 8.19 6.51 -4.05
N VAL A 117 7.00 5.92 -4.18
CA VAL A 117 6.33 5.69 -5.47
C VAL A 117 6.04 7.01 -6.18
N LEU A 118 5.50 7.99 -5.45
CA LEU A 118 5.23 9.32 -6.01
C LEU A 118 6.54 10.04 -6.37
N ALA A 119 7.56 9.99 -5.51
CA ALA A 119 8.85 10.61 -5.80
C ALA A 119 9.51 10.03 -7.07
N ALA A 120 9.47 8.71 -7.25
CA ALA A 120 9.98 8.07 -8.45
C ALA A 120 9.26 8.57 -9.72
N ALA A 121 7.93 8.64 -9.70
CA ALA A 121 7.13 9.14 -10.83
C ALA A 121 7.29 10.64 -11.10
N LEU A 122 7.77 11.42 -10.12
CA LEU A 122 8.07 12.84 -10.32
C LEU A 122 9.47 13.08 -10.91
N MET A 123 10.42 12.17 -10.62
CA MET A 123 11.83 12.32 -10.99
C MET A 123 12.22 11.59 -12.28
N ALA A 124 11.40 10.66 -12.76
CA ALA A 124 11.62 9.95 -14.03
C ALA A 124 11.52 10.95 -15.20
N ARG A 125 12.66 11.48 -15.63
CA ARG A 125 12.81 12.36 -16.80
C ARG A 125 13.66 11.69 -17.86
#